data_AF-A0A523RVV6-F1
#
_entry.id   AF-A0A523RVV6-F1
#
_cell.length_a   1.000
_cell.length_b   1.000
_cell.length_c   1.000
_cell.angle_alpha   90.00
_cell.angle_beta   90.00
_cell.angle_gamma   90.00
#
_symmetry.space_group_name_H-M   'P 1'
#
loop_
_entity.id
_entity.type
_entity.pdbx_description
1 polymer ?
#
loop_
_entity_poly.entity_id
_entity_poly.type
_entity_poly.pdbx_seq_one_letter_code
_entity_poly.pdbx_strand_id
1 'polypeptide(L)'
;MNTNRKEDSLVKPLEDVMRFLENYTLAWHHWLMLLSLLKLGGSGKKSQILPVYKKEGFSSHCIDQVFQTDLVDLGEAVEVEGGIENLTDRSTIFLTEDLKFRRFLKKHLRPVVNTFKTRKPK
;
A
#
# COMPACT_ATOMS: atom_id res chain seq x y z
N MET A 1 31.85 14.73 -16.26
CA MET A 1 30.38 14.56 -16.32
C MET A 1 30.11 13.09 -16.58
N ASN A 2 29.92 12.30 -15.52
CA ASN A 2 29.61 10.88 -15.66
C ASN A 2 28.11 10.66 -15.45
N THR A 3 27.50 10.18 -16.51
CA THR A 3 26.14 9.67 -16.62
C THR A 3 25.99 8.39 -15.79
N ASN A 4 25.61 8.54 -14.52
CA ASN A 4 25.01 7.42 -13.80
C ASN A 4 23.57 7.26 -14.30
N ARG A 5 23.40 6.37 -15.28
CA ARG A 5 22.11 5.73 -15.54
C ARG A 5 21.64 5.15 -14.21
N LYS A 6 20.57 5.72 -13.67
CA LYS A 6 19.71 4.95 -12.77
C LYS A 6 19.23 3.77 -13.60
N GLU A 7 19.64 2.57 -13.23
CA GLU A 7 18.90 1.38 -13.63
C GLU A 7 17.46 1.62 -13.18
N ASP A 8 16.57 1.75 -14.16
CA ASP A 8 15.14 1.87 -13.96
C ASP A 8 14.66 0.61 -13.23
N SER A 9 14.66 0.66 -11.90
CA SER A 9 13.80 -0.24 -11.16
C SER A 9 12.38 0.10 -11.59
N LEU A 10 11.62 -0.89 -12.07
CA LEU A 10 10.22 -0.79 -12.49
C LEU A 10 9.27 -0.47 -11.31
N VAL A 11 9.79 0.17 -10.26
CA VAL A 11 9.14 0.47 -8.99
C VAL A 11 8.86 1.97 -8.96
N LYS A 12 7.61 2.34 -8.66
CA LYS A 12 7.20 3.75 -8.56
C LYS A 12 7.95 4.45 -7.42
N PRO A 13 8.60 5.61 -7.67
CA PRO A 13 9.28 6.38 -6.64
C PRO A 13 8.33 6.88 -5.54
N LEU A 14 8.84 7.04 -4.32
CA LEU A 14 8.04 7.53 -3.18
C LEU A 14 7.32 8.85 -3.46
N GLU A 15 7.94 9.80 -4.17
CA GLU A 15 7.29 11.06 -4.55
C GLU A 15 6.01 10.87 -5.35
N ASP A 16 6.03 9.95 -6.31
CA ASP A 16 4.90 9.67 -7.19
C ASP A 16 3.80 8.92 -6.43
N VAL A 17 4.19 7.99 -5.57
CA VAL A 17 3.28 7.27 -4.66
C VAL A 17 2.58 8.25 -3.72
N MET A 18 3.30 9.19 -3.11
CA MET A 18 2.71 10.21 -2.22
C MET A 18 1.70 11.08 -2.97
N ARG A 19 2.03 11.56 -4.18
CA ARG A 19 1.10 12.35 -5.00
C ARG A 19 -0.15 11.57 -5.37
N PHE A 20 -0.01 10.29 -5.70
CA PHE A 20 -1.14 9.42 -5.98
C PHE A 20 -2.04 9.23 -4.74
N LEU A 21 -1.43 8.99 -3.58
CA LEU A 21 -2.13 8.79 -2.31
C LEU A 21 -2.87 10.04 -1.81
N GLU A 22 -2.55 11.24 -2.27
CA GLU A 22 -3.29 12.48 -1.95
C GLU A 22 -4.72 12.46 -2.51
N ASN A 23 -4.98 11.69 -3.56
CA ASN A 23 -6.34 11.48 -4.07
C ASN A 23 -7.02 10.31 -3.35
N TYR A 24 -7.53 10.56 -2.15
CA TYR A 24 -8.13 9.50 -1.29
C TYR A 24 -9.31 8.77 -1.92
N THR A 25 -9.97 9.37 -2.91
CA THR A 25 -11.09 8.71 -3.59
C THR A 25 -10.62 7.62 -4.50
N LEU A 26 -9.52 7.83 -5.23
CA LEU A 26 -8.95 6.87 -6.15
C LEU A 26 -8.07 5.85 -5.41
N ALA A 27 -7.25 6.31 -4.47
CA ALA A 27 -6.27 5.47 -3.78
C ALA A 27 -6.82 4.75 -2.53
N TRP A 28 -8.13 4.65 -2.39
CA TRP A 28 -8.75 4.19 -1.14
C TRP A 28 -8.35 2.75 -0.80
N HIS A 29 -8.21 1.87 -1.78
CA HIS A 29 -7.80 0.49 -1.52
C HIS A 29 -6.32 0.37 -1.16
N HIS A 30 -5.43 1.17 -1.76
CA HIS A 30 -4.02 1.28 -1.32
C HIS A 30 -3.91 1.74 0.13
N TRP A 31 -4.78 2.67 0.56
CA TRP A 31 -4.84 3.08 1.95
C TRP A 31 -5.25 1.95 2.91
N LEU A 32 -6.04 0.96 2.47
CA LEU A 32 -6.34 -0.21 3.32
C LEU A 32 -5.08 -1.00 3.65
N MET A 33 -4.19 -1.19 2.67
CA MET A 33 -2.89 -1.84 2.88
C MET A 33 -2.02 -1.04 3.85
N LEU A 34 -1.83 0.26 3.58
CA LEU A 34 -0.99 1.13 4.40
C LEU A 34 -1.48 1.21 5.84
N LEU A 35 -2.79 1.36 6.04
CA LEU A 35 -3.41 1.38 7.37
C LEU A 35 -3.25 0.04 8.10
N SER A 36 -3.35 -1.07 7.38
CA SER A 36 -3.14 -2.41 7.95
C SER A 36 -1.69 -2.61 8.39
N LEU A 37 -0.72 -2.22 7.56
CA LEU A 37 0.71 -2.28 7.90
C LEU A 37 1.02 -1.39 9.11
N LEU A 38 0.52 -0.15 9.14
CA LEU A 38 0.68 0.74 10.29
C LEU A 38 0.10 0.12 11.57
N LYS A 39 -1.09 -0.50 11.49
CA LYS A 39 -1.71 -1.19 12.62
C LYS A 39 -0.90 -2.39 13.10
N LEU A 40 -0.20 -3.08 12.21
CA LEU A 40 0.66 -4.24 12.51
C LEU A 40 2.09 -3.84 12.92
N GLY A 41 2.39 -2.55 13.06
CA GLY A 41 3.71 -2.07 13.49
C GLY A 41 4.71 -1.85 12.35
N GLY A 42 4.23 -1.73 11.11
CA GLY A 42 5.05 -1.47 9.93
C GLY A 42 5.36 -2.71 9.08
N SER A 43 4.94 -3.90 9.51
CA SER A 43 5.08 -5.12 8.71
C SER A 43 3.95 -6.11 8.99
N GLY A 44 3.65 -7.00 8.04
CA GLY A 44 2.62 -8.01 8.21
C GLY A 44 2.58 -9.01 7.06
N LYS A 45 2.03 -10.20 7.32
CA LYS A 45 1.82 -11.21 6.28
C LYS A 45 0.62 -10.87 5.42
N LYS A 46 0.61 -11.28 4.15
CA LYS A 46 -0.55 -11.15 3.25
C LYS A 46 -1.84 -11.63 3.91
N SER A 47 -1.81 -12.81 4.55
CA SER A 47 -2.97 -13.38 5.28
C SER A 47 -3.50 -12.51 6.42
N GLN A 48 -2.67 -11.64 7.02
CA GLN A 48 -3.09 -10.70 8.07
C GLN A 48 -3.70 -9.41 7.51
N ILE A 49 -3.31 -9.03 6.28
CA ILE A 49 -3.77 -7.81 5.61
C ILE A 49 -5.04 -8.09 4.80
N LEU A 50 -5.06 -9.15 3.99
CA LEU A 50 -6.15 -9.51 3.08
C LEU A 50 -7.57 -9.49 3.69
N PRO A 51 -7.79 -9.84 4.97
CA PRO A 51 -9.10 -9.73 5.60
C PRO A 51 -9.72 -8.32 5.60
N VAL A 52 -8.92 -7.24 5.53
CA VAL A 52 -9.47 -5.87 5.44
C VAL A 52 -10.16 -5.66 4.10
N TYR A 53 -9.58 -6.14 3.00
CA TYR A 53 -10.17 -6.06 1.67
C TYR A 53 -11.49 -6.84 1.61
N LYS A 54 -11.55 -8.04 2.20
CA LYS A 54 -12.81 -8.80 2.26
C LYS A 54 -13.93 -8.02 2.98
N LYS A 55 -13.59 -7.28 4.05
CA LYS A 55 -14.56 -6.47 4.80
C LYS A 55 -15.08 -5.28 4.01
N GLU A 56 -14.26 -4.71 3.13
CA GLU A 56 -14.62 -3.60 2.26
C GLU A 56 -15.34 -4.05 0.97
N GLY A 57 -15.72 -5.32 0.86
CA GLY A 57 -16.58 -5.84 -0.20
C GLY A 57 -15.86 -6.36 -1.44
N PHE A 58 -14.53 -6.50 -1.40
CA PHE A 58 -13.79 -7.13 -2.50
C PHE A 58 -14.15 -8.62 -2.63
N SER A 59 -14.53 -9.04 -3.84
CA SER A 59 -14.90 -10.43 -4.11
C SER A 59 -13.68 -11.36 -4.04
N SER A 60 -13.88 -12.62 -3.65
CA SER A 60 -12.81 -13.62 -3.61
C SER A 60 -12.12 -13.84 -4.95
N HIS A 61 -12.79 -13.59 -6.07
CA HIS A 61 -12.25 -13.82 -7.41
C HIS A 61 -11.25 -12.74 -7.85
N CYS A 62 -11.37 -11.52 -7.32
CA CYS A 62 -10.52 -10.39 -7.71
C CYS A 62 -9.58 -9.90 -6.61
N ILE A 63 -9.82 -10.27 -5.35
CA ILE A 63 -9.11 -9.73 -4.19
C ILE A 63 -7.60 -9.92 -4.27
N ASP A 64 -7.13 -11.07 -4.77
CA ASP A 64 -5.70 -11.34 -4.91
C ASP A 64 -5.07 -10.45 -5.99
N GLN A 65 -5.77 -10.24 -7.10
CA GLN A 65 -5.33 -9.36 -8.17
C GLN A 65 -5.28 -7.90 -7.73
N VAL A 66 -6.31 -7.45 -7.00
CA VAL A 66 -6.34 -6.10 -6.40
C VAL A 66 -5.18 -5.93 -5.42
N PHE A 67 -4.96 -6.91 -4.53
CA PHE A 67 -3.88 -6.87 -3.56
C PHE A 67 -2.50 -6.78 -4.25
N GLN A 68 -2.28 -7.57 -5.30
CA GLN A 68 -1.04 -7.53 -6.07
C GLN A 68 -0.86 -6.19 -6.81
N THR A 69 -1.94 -5.66 -7.40
CA THR A 69 -1.94 -4.36 -8.06
C THR A 69 -1.58 -3.25 -7.07
N ASP A 70 -2.13 -3.30 -5.86
CA ASP A 70 -1.81 -2.34 -4.80
C ASP A 70 -0.33 -2.36 -4.40
N LEU A 71 0.28 -3.54 -4.33
CA LEU A 71 1.73 -3.67 -4.08
C LEU A 71 2.56 -3.02 -5.19
N VAL A 72 2.19 -3.27 -6.45
CA VAL A 72 2.87 -2.67 -7.61
C VAL A 72 2.70 -1.15 -7.62
N ASP A 73 1.50 -0.67 -7.34
CA ASP A 73 1.18 0.75 -7.32
C ASP A 73 1.81 1.52 -6.17
N LEU A 74 1.96 0.86 -5.02
CA LEU A 74 2.62 1.43 -3.85
C LEU A 74 4.14 1.49 -4.01
N GLY A 75 4.72 0.75 -4.96
CA GLY A 75 6.13 0.88 -5.33
C GLY A 75 7.06 0.93 -4.11
N GLU A 76 7.91 1.96 -4.03
CA GLU A 76 8.89 2.12 -2.94
C GLU A 76 8.26 2.32 -1.54
N ALA A 77 6.94 2.54 -1.43
CA ALA A 77 6.28 2.67 -0.14
C ALA A 77 6.19 1.34 0.61
N VAL A 78 6.26 0.22 -0.11
CA VAL A 78 6.18 -1.13 0.45
C VAL A 78 7.24 -2.04 -0.14
N GLU A 79 7.67 -3.02 0.64
CA GLU A 79 8.60 -4.06 0.19
C GLU A 79 7.99 -5.43 0.48
N VAL A 80 8.16 -6.39 -0.44
CA VAL A 80 7.71 -7.76 -0.26
C VAL A 80 8.92 -8.67 -0.11
N GLU A 81 8.95 -9.43 0.98
CA GLU A 81 9.97 -10.46 1.21
C GLU A 81 9.95 -11.48 0.06
N GLY A 82 11.07 -11.56 -0.67
CA GLY A 82 11.19 -12.46 -1.84
C GLY A 82 10.50 -11.97 -3.12
N GLY A 83 10.02 -10.72 -3.15
CA GLY A 83 9.44 -10.08 -4.34
C GLY A 83 7.94 -10.33 -4.57
N ILE A 84 7.37 -9.63 -5.54
CA ILE A 84 5.92 -9.60 -5.81
C ILE A 84 5.45 -10.80 -6.67
N GLU A 85 6.34 -11.46 -7.41
CA GLU A 85 5.97 -12.47 -8.41
C GLU A 85 5.40 -13.78 -7.82
N ASN A 86 5.77 -14.13 -6.58
CA ASN A 86 5.38 -15.39 -5.93
C ASN A 86 4.67 -15.15 -4.60
N LEU A 87 3.70 -14.24 -4.58
CA LEU A 87 2.92 -13.92 -3.39
C LEU A 87 2.14 -15.12 -2.87
N THR A 88 2.41 -15.50 -1.63
CA THR A 88 1.62 -16.47 -0.87
C THR A 88 0.99 -15.80 0.35
N ASP A 89 0.06 -16.49 1.01
CA ASP A 89 -0.52 -16.02 2.27
C ASP A 89 0.51 -15.79 3.38
N ARG A 90 1.70 -16.41 3.25
CA ARG A 90 2.81 -16.29 4.20
C ARG A 90 3.79 -15.18 3.86
N SER A 91 3.74 -14.63 2.65
CA SER A 91 4.63 -13.55 2.21
C SER A 91 4.51 -12.35 3.14
N THR A 92 5.66 -11.83 3.58
CA THR A 92 5.76 -10.69 4.48
C THR A 92 5.86 -9.40 3.66
N ILE A 93 5.07 -8.41 4.04
CA ILE A 93 5.07 -7.07 3.44
C ILE A 93 5.55 -6.09 4.50
N PHE A 94 6.48 -5.23 4.12
CA PHE A 94 7.07 -4.19 4.96
C PHE A 94 6.67 -2.82 4.44
N LEU A 95 6.42 -1.91 5.36
CA LEU A 95 6.27 -0.49 5.09
C LEU A 95 7.66 0.16 5.10
N THR A 96 7.95 1.02 4.13
CA THR A 96 9.23 1.73 4.07
C THR A 96 9.57 2.48 5.37
N GLU A 97 10.87 2.53 5.67
CA GLU A 97 11.40 3.28 6.80
C GLU A 97 11.64 4.76 6.50
N ASP A 98 11.46 5.17 5.24
CA ASP A 98 11.70 6.54 4.80
C ASP A 98 10.94 7.57 5.67
N LEU A 99 11.71 8.51 6.22
CA LEU A 99 11.19 9.48 7.19
C LEU A 99 10.18 10.44 6.56
N LYS A 100 10.34 10.77 5.27
CA LYS A 100 9.43 11.67 4.55
C LYS A 100 8.09 10.99 4.35
N PHE A 101 8.08 9.72 3.93
CA PHE A 101 6.88 8.92 3.79
C PHE A 101 6.19 8.67 5.14
N ARG A 102 6.93 8.35 6.20
CA ARG A 102 6.37 8.19 7.56
C ARG A 102 5.69 9.48 8.06
N ARG A 103 6.25 10.65 7.77
CA ARG A 103 5.63 11.95 8.08
C ARG A 103 4.38 12.20 7.23
N PHE A 104 4.42 11.86 5.95
CA PHE A 104 3.28 11.92 5.04
C PHE A 104 2.10 11.09 5.58
N LEU A 105 2.32 9.81 5.90
CA LEU A 105 1.29 8.95 6.46
C LEU A 105 0.67 9.56 7.72
N LYS A 106 1.50 10.05 8.66
CA LYS A 106 1.02 10.70 9.89
C LYS A 106 0.12 11.90 9.62
N LYS A 107 0.46 12.73 8.63
CA LYS A 107 -0.34 13.90 8.22
C LYS A 107 -1.70 13.49 7.66
N HIS A 108 -1.74 12.38 6.92
CA HIS A 108 -2.92 11.96 6.15
C HIS A 108 -3.81 10.92 6.84
N LEU A 109 -3.35 10.31 7.93
CA LEU A 109 -4.09 9.29 8.70
C LEU A 109 -5.51 9.72 9.08
N ARG A 110 -5.66 10.87 9.75
CA ARG A 110 -6.96 11.32 10.25
C ARG A 110 -7.94 11.66 9.11
N PRO A 111 -7.56 12.45 8.08
CA PRO A 111 -8.40 12.68 6.91
C PRO A 111 -8.87 11.38 6.25
N VAL A 112 -7.95 10.46 5.97
CA VAL A 112 -8.23 9.19 5.31
C VAL A 112 -9.23 8.34 6.09
N VAL A 113 -8.98 8.14 7.40
CA VAL A 113 -9.90 7.37 8.27
C VAL A 113 -11.28 8.02 8.34
N ASN A 114 -11.36 9.35 8.35
CA ASN A 114 -12.64 10.05 8.34
C ASN A 114 -13.40 9.85 7.02
N THR A 115 -12.69 9.91 5.88
CA THR A 115 -13.28 9.63 4.56
C THR A 115 -13.80 8.21 4.45
N PHE A 116 -13.12 7.21 5.02
CA PHE A 116 -13.66 5.85 5.07
C PHE A 116 -14.93 5.74 5.91
N LYS A 117 -14.96 6.38 7.08
CA LYS A 117 -16.11 6.34 7.98
C LYS A 117 -17.36 7.02 7.40
N THR A 118 -17.20 8.02 6.54
CA THR A 118 -18.31 8.71 5.89
C THR A 118 -18.85 7.93 4.69
N ARG A 119 -18.05 7.05 4.07
CA ARG A 119 -18.48 6.06 3.09
C ARG A 119 -19.10 4.83 3.78
N LYS A 120 -20.14 5.02 4.59
CA LYS A 120 -20.96 3.87 4.99
C LYS A 120 -21.66 3.32 3.74
N PRO A 121 -21.67 2.00 3.50
CA PRO A 121 -22.52 1.43 2.47
C PRO A 121 -23.97 1.81 2.79
N LYS A 122 -24.69 2.34 1.79
CA LYS A 122 -26.15 2.42 1.84
C LYS A 122 -26.73 1.03 1.68
#